data_AF-G8QVQ9-F1
#
_entry.id   AF-G8QVQ9-F1
#
_cell.length_a   1.000
_cell.length_b   1.000
_cell.length_c   1.000
_cell.angle_alpha   90.00
_cell.angle_beta   90.00
_cell.angle_gamma   90.00
#
_symmetry.space_group_name_H-M   'P 1'
#
loop_
_entity.id
_entity.type
_entity.pdbx_description
1 polymer ?
#
loop_
_entity_poly.entity_id
_entity_poly.type
_entity_poly.pdbx_seq_one_letter_code
_entity_poly.pdbx_strand_id
1 'polypeptide(L)'
;MKKQQEFSFLTEEKTIVTTPFLLDLLDSALIENIQAGNIQAAYSVMDLSINIAETLEKRSYSTDEGKQILSSVRKAMESGNVATAKQHMIEFALK
;
A
#
# COMPACT_ATOMS: atom_id res chain seq x y z
N MET A 1 -2.79 -1.52 56.33
CA MET A 1 -2.88 -1.03 54.94
C MET A 1 -1.68 -1.53 54.16
N LYS A 2 -1.90 -2.27 53.06
CA LYS A 2 -1.06 -2.29 51.85
C LYS A 2 -1.83 -3.10 50.80
N LYS A 3 -2.44 -2.38 49.86
CA LYS A 3 -3.15 -2.94 48.70
C LYS A 3 -2.12 -3.66 47.81
N GLN A 4 -2.33 -4.93 47.51
CA GLN A 4 -1.67 -5.58 46.38
C GLN A 4 -2.26 -4.99 45.11
N GLN A 5 -1.46 -4.23 44.37
CA GLN A 5 -1.76 -3.88 42.98
C GLN A 5 -1.48 -5.13 42.14
N GLU A 6 -2.54 -5.75 41.64
CA GLU A 6 -2.44 -6.69 40.52
C GLU A 6 -2.02 -5.88 39.29
N PHE A 7 -0.76 -6.02 38.89
CA PHE A 7 -0.30 -5.56 37.59
C PHE A 7 -0.90 -6.48 36.53
N SER A 8 -2.01 -6.03 35.94
CA SER A 8 -2.53 -6.61 34.70
C SER A 8 -1.50 -6.38 33.61
N PHE A 9 -0.71 -7.41 33.31
CA PHE A 9 0.11 -7.44 32.11
C PHE A 9 -0.84 -7.47 30.91
N LEU A 10 -1.11 -6.30 30.34
CA LEU A 10 -1.61 -6.19 28.98
C LEU A 10 -0.51 -6.77 28.10
N THR A 11 -0.67 -8.03 27.71
CA THR A 11 0.12 -8.65 26.65
C THR A 11 -0.10 -7.83 25.38
N GLU A 12 0.86 -6.98 25.03
CA GLU A 12 0.94 -6.36 23.71
C GLU A 12 0.95 -7.50 22.68
N GLU A 13 -0.15 -7.65 21.94
CA GLU A 13 -0.17 -8.52 20.76
C GLU A 13 0.86 -8.01 19.76
N LYS A 14 2.03 -8.64 19.73
CA LYS A 14 3.06 -8.37 18.71
C LYS A 14 2.63 -9.03 17.42
N THR A 15 1.97 -8.28 16.54
CA THR A 15 1.76 -8.70 15.16
C THR A 15 3.10 -8.71 14.43
N ILE A 16 3.58 -9.89 14.02
CA ILE A 16 4.77 -10.00 13.16
C ILE A 16 4.35 -9.56 11.75
N VAL A 17 4.68 -8.33 11.38
CA VAL A 17 4.48 -7.81 10.03
C VAL A 17 5.56 -8.40 9.13
N THR A 18 5.17 -9.37 8.31
CA THR A 18 6.04 -9.90 7.25
C THR A 18 5.91 -9.05 5.99
N THR A 19 6.93 -9.04 5.14
CA THR A 19 6.90 -8.30 3.87
C THR A 19 5.69 -8.66 2.99
N PRO A 20 5.32 -9.95 2.80
CA PRO A 20 4.12 -10.29 2.05
C PRO A 20 2.84 -9.70 2.67
N PHE A 21 2.70 -9.82 3.99
CA PHE A 21 1.54 -9.24 4.69
C PHE A 21 1.46 -7.71 4.55
N LEU A 22 2.59 -7.01 4.61
CA LEU A 22 2.62 -5.56 4.39
C LEU A 22 2.19 -5.19 2.97
N LEU A 23 2.64 -5.96 1.97
CA LEU A 23 2.25 -5.77 0.58
C LEU A 23 0.74 -6.02 0.36
N ASP A 24 0.17 -7.06 0.97
CA ASP A 24 -1.26 -7.34 0.92
C ASP A 24 -2.10 -6.24 1.58
N LEU A 25 -1.61 -5.69 2.70
CA LEU A 25 -2.23 -4.56 3.38
C LEU A 25 -2.21 -3.30 2.51
N LEU A 26 -1.10 -3.03 1.82
CA LEU A 26 -0.98 -1.90 0.91
C LEU A 26 -1.87 -2.07 -0.33
N ASP A 27 -2.01 -3.28 -0.87
CA ASP A 27 -2.93 -3.56 -1.99
C ASP A 27 -4.39 -3.31 -1.57
N SER A 28 -4.75 -3.68 -0.34
CA SER A 28 -6.08 -3.40 0.22
C SER A 28 -6.32 -1.89 0.37
N ALA A 29 -5.35 -1.16 0.95
CA ALA A 29 -5.42 0.29 1.10
C ALA A 29 -5.47 1.03 -0.24
N LEU A 30 -4.78 0.51 -1.27
CA LEU A 30 -4.81 1.04 -2.62
C LEU A 30 -6.24 0.96 -3.19
N ILE A 31 -6.87 -0.22 -3.12
CA ILE A 31 -8.23 -0.44 -3.60
C ILE A 31 -9.23 0.46 -2.88
N GLU A 32 -9.13 0.57 -1.55
CA GLU A 32 -10.01 1.43 -0.74
C GLU A 32 -9.90 2.90 -1.15
N ASN A 33 -8.69 3.42 -1.35
CA ASN A 33 -8.49 4.81 -1.78
C ASN A 33 -9.01 5.06 -3.21
N ILE A 34 -8.90 4.08 -4.12
CA ILE A 34 -9.47 4.15 -5.47
C ILE A 34 -11.00 4.23 -5.40
N GLN A 35 -11.63 3.41 -4.56
CA GLN A 35 -13.08 3.36 -4.37
C GLN A 35 -13.62 4.64 -3.73
N ALA A 36 -12.92 5.16 -2.71
CA ALA A 36 -13.24 6.43 -2.07
C ALA A 36 -13.02 7.65 -2.99
N GLY A 37 -12.40 7.46 -4.16
CA GLY A 37 -12.05 8.54 -5.08
C GLY A 37 -10.86 9.38 -4.62
N ASN A 38 -10.14 8.94 -3.59
CA ASN A 38 -8.94 9.60 -3.10
C ASN A 38 -7.71 9.17 -3.92
N ILE A 39 -7.63 9.68 -5.14
CA ILE A 39 -6.61 9.28 -6.13
C ILE A 39 -5.20 9.67 -5.68
N GLN A 40 -5.08 10.78 -4.95
CA GLN A 40 -3.78 11.21 -4.42
C GLN A 40 -3.25 10.22 -3.38
N ALA A 41 -4.10 9.76 -2.46
CA ALA A 41 -3.71 8.75 -1.49
C ALA A 41 -3.45 7.39 -2.16
N ALA A 42 -4.28 6.99 -3.12
CA ALA A 42 -4.05 5.77 -3.91
C ALA A 42 -2.68 5.79 -4.60
N TYR A 43 -2.31 6.92 -5.21
CA TYR A 43 -0.98 7.11 -5.81
C TYR A 43 0.15 6.93 -4.80
N SER A 44 0.03 7.55 -3.62
CA SER A 44 1.04 7.43 -2.56
C SER A 44 1.18 6.01 -2.02
N VAL A 45 0.07 5.27 -1.88
CA VAL A 45 0.10 3.86 -1.47
C VAL A 45 0.79 3.00 -2.54
N MET A 46 0.48 3.23 -3.81
CA MET A 46 1.11 2.52 -4.93
C MET A 46 2.62 2.76 -5.00
N ASP A 47 3.06 4.02 -4.85
CA ASP A 47 4.49 4.38 -4.79
C ASP A 47 5.20 3.66 -3.64
N LEU A 48 4.58 3.64 -2.45
CA LEU A 48 5.11 2.92 -1.30
C LEU A 48 5.23 1.41 -1.54
N SER A 49 4.21 0.77 -2.14
CA SER A 49 4.24 -0.65 -2.49
C SER A 49 5.39 -0.98 -3.43
N ILE A 50 5.63 -0.15 -4.45
CA ILE A 50 6.71 -0.35 -5.41
C ILE A 50 8.07 -0.22 -4.72
N ASN A 51 8.26 0.81 -3.89
CA ASN A 51 9.52 1.02 -3.18
C ASN A 51 9.84 -0.10 -2.17
N ILE A 52 8.83 -0.61 -1.47
CA ILE A 52 8.98 -1.76 -0.56
C ILE A 52 9.30 -3.03 -1.34
N ALA A 53 8.63 -3.27 -2.47
CA ALA A 53 8.89 -4.42 -3.33
C ALA A 53 10.32 -4.39 -3.93
N GLU A 54 10.79 -3.22 -4.37
CA GLU A 54 12.15 -3.00 -4.87
C GLU A 54 13.21 -3.30 -3.81
N THR A 55 12.96 -2.88 -2.57
CA THR A 55 13.91 -3.06 -1.46
C THR A 55 14.03 -4.53 -1.02
N LEU A 56 13.02 -5.36 -1.30
CA LEU A 56 12.88 -6.67 -0.67
C LEU A 56 12.93 -7.85 -1.66
N GLU A 57 13.24 -7.59 -2.95
CA GLU A 57 13.39 -8.57 -4.04
C GLU A 57 12.27 -9.63 -4.11
N LYS A 58 11.02 -9.26 -3.79
CA LYS A 58 9.94 -10.24 -3.51
C LYS A 58 8.59 -10.02 -4.23
N ARG A 59 8.52 -9.24 -5.31
CA ARG A 59 7.31 -9.22 -6.17
C ARG A 59 7.62 -9.69 -7.60
N SER A 60 6.55 -10.10 -8.28
CA SER A 60 6.49 -10.56 -9.67
C SER A 60 6.84 -9.49 -10.72
N TYR A 61 6.92 -8.22 -10.32
CA TYR A 61 7.30 -7.11 -11.17
C TYR A 61 8.81 -6.87 -11.10
N SER A 62 9.45 -6.65 -12.26
CA SER A 62 10.69 -5.89 -12.22
C SER A 62 10.35 -4.49 -11.70
N THR A 63 11.18 -3.97 -10.81
CA THR A 63 11.12 -2.59 -10.31
C THR A 63 10.81 -1.56 -11.42
N ASP A 64 11.32 -1.81 -12.63
CA ASP A 64 11.12 -0.98 -13.81
C ASP A 64 9.68 -0.96 -14.30
N GLU A 65 8.97 -2.10 -14.29
CA GLU A 65 7.54 -2.17 -14.69
C GLU A 65 6.67 -1.37 -13.70
N GLY A 66 6.93 -1.51 -12.39
CA GLY A 66 6.23 -0.73 -11.36
C GLY A 66 6.41 0.77 -11.54
N LYS A 67 7.65 1.23 -11.77
CA LYS A 67 7.97 2.64 -12.03
C LYS A 67 7.32 3.17 -13.32
N GLN A 68 7.23 2.34 -14.37
CA GLN A 68 6.53 2.70 -15.60
C GLN A 68 5.04 2.93 -15.36
N ILE A 69 4.37 2.03 -14.64
CA ILE A 69 2.95 2.18 -14.31
C ILE A 69 2.73 3.43 -13.45
N LEU A 70 3.58 3.66 -12.44
CA LEU A 70 3.52 4.85 -11.59
C LEU A 70 3.65 6.15 -12.41
N SER A 71 4.52 6.16 -13.42
CA SER A 71 4.69 7.29 -14.36
C SER A 71 3.43 7.53 -15.19
N SER A 72 2.81 6.47 -15.72
CA SER A 72 1.55 6.55 -16.47
C SER A 72 0.40 7.09 -15.61
N VAL A 73 0.30 6.63 -14.37
CA VAL A 73 -0.68 7.12 -13.40
C VAL A 73 -0.47 8.61 -13.12
N ARG A 74 0.78 9.05 -12.88
CA ARG A 74 1.09 10.46 -12.65
C ARG A 74 0.65 11.33 -13.84
N LYS A 75 0.99 10.94 -15.06
CA LYS A 75 0.58 11.66 -16.29
C LYS A 75 -0.94 11.74 -16.43
N ALA A 76 -1.65 10.65 -16.12
CA ALA A 76 -3.10 10.63 -16.15
C ALA A 76 -3.70 11.57 -15.11
N MET A 77 -3.12 11.64 -13.90
CA MET A 77 -3.54 12.60 -12.87
C MET A 77 -3.28 14.05 -13.27
N GLU A 78 -2.09 14.35 -13.81
CA GLU A 78 -1.69 15.70 -14.26
C GLU A 78 -2.58 16.23 -15.41
N SER A 79 -3.05 15.34 -16.27
CA SER A 79 -3.98 15.68 -17.36
C SER A 79 -5.45 15.74 -16.93
N GLY A 80 -5.76 15.51 -15.65
CA GLY A 80 -7.13 15.43 -15.14
C GLY A 80 -7.89 14.17 -15.56
N ASN A 81 -7.22 13.22 -16.21
CA ASN A 81 -7.79 11.94 -16.61
C ASN A 81 -7.78 10.94 -15.44
N VAL A 82 -8.66 11.19 -14.48
CA VAL A 82 -8.83 10.36 -13.28
C VAL A 82 -9.24 8.93 -13.62
N ALA A 83 -10.02 8.72 -14.69
CA ALA A 83 -10.47 7.38 -15.08
C ALA A 83 -9.30 6.48 -15.48
N THR A 84 -8.40 6.98 -16.33
CA THR A 84 -7.19 6.24 -16.74
C THR A 84 -6.23 6.05 -15.56
N ALA A 85 -6.09 7.05 -14.67
CA ALA A 85 -5.29 6.89 -13.46
C ALA A 85 -5.81 5.73 -12.59
N LYS A 86 -7.13 5.67 -12.34
CA LYS A 86 -7.76 4.57 -11.60
C LYS A 86 -7.54 3.22 -12.27
N GLN A 87 -7.70 3.14 -13.59
CA GLN A 87 -7.53 1.89 -14.33
C GLN A 87 -6.11 1.33 -14.13
N HIS A 88 -5.07 2.15 -14.32
CA HIS A 88 -3.70 1.72 -14.13
C HIS A 88 -3.39 1.31 -12.68
N MET A 89 -3.96 2.00 -11.70
CA MET A 89 -3.82 1.61 -10.28
C MET A 89 -4.50 0.27 -9.97
N ILE A 90 -5.67 0.00 -10.57
CA ILE A 90 -6.37 -1.29 -10.43
C ILE A 90 -5.58 -2.41 -11.10
N GLU A 91 -5.07 -2.18 -12.32
CA GLU A 91 -4.23 -3.13 -13.04
C GLU A 91 -2.96 -3.51 -12.25
N PHE A 92 -2.41 -2.56 -11.48
CA PHE A 92 -1.30 -2.82 -10.56
C PHE A 92 -1.73 -3.68 -9.36
N ALA A 93 -2.89 -3.41 -8.76
CA ALA A 93 -3.36 -4.12 -7.57
C ALA A 93 -3.80 -5.57 -7.85
N LEU A 94 -4.21 -5.88 -9.08
CA LEU A 94 -4.77 -7.19 -9.46
C LEU A 94 -3.74 -8.20 -9.99
N LYS A 95 -2.48 -7.78 -10.17
CA LYS A 95 -1.38 -8.60 -10.71
C LYS A 95 -0.51 -9.15 -9.60
#